data_AF-A0A7V2XZY9-F1
#
_entry.id   AF-A0A7V2XZY9-F1
#
_cell.length_a   1.000
_cell.length_b   1.000
_cell.length_c   1.000
_cell.angle_alpha   90.00
_cell.angle_beta   90.00
_cell.angle_gamma   90.00
#
_symmetry.space_group_name_H-M   'P 1'
#
loop_
_entity.id
_entity.type
_entity.pdbx_description
1 polymer ?
#
loop_
_entity_poly.entity_id
_entity_poly.type
_entity_poly.pdbx_seq_one_letter_code
_entity_poly.pdbx_strand_id
1 'polypeptide(L)' 'MPIVVSLGVDPVVFLSMALKAGGPIDKLDITGGLKGEGTGVFRLGGEIEVPAGAEIYLKGYVDDGMRQQDGPL' A
#
# COMPACT_ATOMS: atom_id res chain seq x y z
N MET A 1 -13.96 0.99 6.96
CA MET A 1 -12.59 1.56 6.92
C MET A 1 -12.18 1.95 5.50
N PRO A 2 -11.76 3.19 5.19
CA PRO A 2 -11.33 3.60 3.84
C PRO A 2 -9.98 2.97 3.46
N ILE A 3 -9.81 2.57 2.19
CA ILE A 3 -8.59 1.93 1.68
C ILE A 3 -8.24 2.37 0.25
N VAL A 4 -6.97 2.21 -0.13
CA VAL A 4 -6.53 2.26 -1.53
C VAL A 4 -5.64 1.05 -1.82
N VAL A 5 -5.87 0.39 -2.96
CA VAL A 5 -4.99 -0.65 -3.48
C VAL A 5 -4.16 -0.06 -4.62
N SER A 6 -2.83 -0.17 -4.53
CA SER A 6 -1.89 0.25 -5.58
C SER A 6 -1.43 -0.98 -6.35
N LEU A 7 -1.59 -0.98 -7.68
CA LEU A 7 -1.24 -2.08 -8.58
C LEU A 7 -0.17 -1.63 -9.56
N GLY A 8 0.76 -2.54 -9.90
CA GLY A 8 1.89 -2.20 -10.77
C GLY A 8 2.85 -1.19 -10.12
N VAL A 9 3.25 -1.45 -8.89
CA VAL A 9 4.20 -0.58 -8.15
C VAL A 9 5.65 -0.93 -8.47
N ASP A 10 6.57 -0.01 -8.14
CA ASP A 10 8.02 -0.28 -8.13
C ASP A 10 8.32 -1.61 -7.40
N PRO A 11 9.14 -2.53 -7.97
CA PRO A 11 9.43 -3.82 -7.36
C PRO A 11 9.98 -3.75 -5.93
N VAL A 12 10.69 -2.68 -5.56
CA VAL A 12 11.20 -2.47 -4.20
C VAL A 12 10.08 -2.10 -3.23
N VAL A 13 9.06 -1.35 -3.70
CA VAL A 13 7.82 -1.13 -2.92
C VAL A 13 7.14 -2.46 -2.67
N PHE A 14 6.95 -3.28 -3.72
CA PHE A 14 6.31 -4.59 -3.59
C PHE A 14 7.07 -5.52 -2.62
N LEU A 15 8.41 -5.59 -2.74
CA LEU A 15 9.26 -6.35 -1.84
C LEU A 15 9.08 -5.89 -0.39
N SER A 16 9.09 -4.57 -0.15
CA SER A 16 8.95 -4.00 1.19
C SER A 16 7.64 -4.41 1.84
N MET A 17 6.55 -4.54 1.07
CA MET A 17 5.24 -5.00 1.58
C MET A 17 5.26 -6.44 2.11
N ALA A 18 6.12 -7.30 1.57
CA ALA A 18 6.28 -8.69 2.03
C ALA A 18 7.15 -8.81 3.30
N LEU A 19 7.98 -7.81 3.60
CA LEU A 19 8.89 -7.86 4.75
C LEU A 19 8.14 -7.76 6.07
N LYS A 20 8.47 -8.63 7.03
CA LYS A 20 7.98 -8.49 8.40
C LYS A 20 8.73 -7.34 9.08
N ALA A 21 8.03 -6.23 9.30
CA ALA A 21 8.55 -5.10 10.07
C ALA A 21 8.17 -5.27 11.56
N GLY A 22 9.02 -4.79 12.46
CA GLY A 22 8.69 -4.72 13.89
C GLY A 22 7.93 -3.44 14.20
N GLY A 23 6.84 -3.52 14.97
CA GLY A 23 6.08 -2.34 15.39
C GLY A 23 5.33 -1.60 14.27
N PRO A 24 4.88 -0.36 14.50
CA PRO A 24 4.10 0.43 13.54
C PRO A 24 5.02 1.16 12.55
N ILE A 25 5.85 0.43 11.82
CA ILE A 25 6.72 1.00 10.78
C ILE A 25 5.96 1.10 9.46
N ASP A 26 6.05 2.26 8.81
CA ASP A 26 5.56 2.42 7.45
C ASP A 26 6.46 1.65 6.47
N LYS A 27 5.86 0.84 5.61
CA LYS A 27 6.61 0.02 4.66
C LYS A 27 7.19 0.84 3.50
N LEU A 28 6.71 2.06 3.29
CA LEU A 28 7.31 3.00 2.34
C LEU A 28 8.63 3.59 2.87
N ASP A 29 8.81 3.66 4.20
CA ASP A 29 10.10 4.02 4.80
C ASP A 29 11.15 2.92 4.59
N ILE A 30 10.73 1.65 4.71
CA ILE A 30 11.59 0.50 4.40
C ILE A 30 12.01 0.54 2.92
N THR A 31 11.06 0.86 2.03
CA THR A 31 11.36 1.05 0.61
C THR A 31 12.44 2.11 0.42
N GLY A 32 12.32 3.26 1.10
CA GLY A 32 13.29 4.33 0.98
C GLY A 32 14.68 3.93 1.51
N GLY A 33 14.73 3.20 2.62
CA GLY A 33 15.97 2.63 3.16
C GLY A 33 16.65 1.65 2.19
N LEU A 34 15.88 0.82 1.48
CA LEU A 34 16.41 -0.11 0.49
C LEU A 34 16.89 0.58 -0.79
N LYS A 35 16.20 1.65 -1.23
CA LYS A 35 16.59 2.42 -2.42
C LYS A 35 17.72 3.41 -2.16
N GLY A 36 17.94 3.79 -0.90
CA GLY A 36 18.88 4.86 -0.52
C GLY A 36 18.35 6.27 -0.80
N GLU A 37 17.06 6.41 -1.14
CA GLU A 37 16.38 7.65 -1.47
C GLU A 37 14.92 7.60 -0.99
N GLY A 38 14.27 8.75 -0.81
CA GLY A 38 12.88 8.80 -0.36
C GLY A 38 11.89 8.21 -1.36
N THR A 39 10.88 7.49 -0.88
CA THR A 39 9.78 6.98 -1.72
C THR A 39 8.81 8.12 -2.06
N GLY A 40 8.62 8.41 -3.35
CA GLY A 40 7.66 9.42 -3.79
C GLY A 40 6.22 9.00 -3.48
N VAL A 41 5.46 9.90 -2.86
CA VAL A 41 4.06 9.66 -2.44
C VAL A 41 3.16 10.86 -2.77
N PHE A 42 1.86 10.61 -2.88
CA PHE A 42 0.84 11.66 -2.93
C PHE A 42 -0.45 11.22 -2.23
N ARG A 43 -1.35 12.17 -1.93
CA ARG A 43 -2.67 11.87 -1.35
C ARG A 43 -3.71 11.64 -2.44
N LEU A 44 -4.22 10.41 -2.53
CA LEU A 44 -5.32 10.08 -3.45
C LEU A 44 -6.66 10.53 -2.86
N GLY A 45 -7.34 11.44 -3.57
CA GLY A 45 -8.59 12.03 -3.11
C GLY A 45 -8.48 12.81 -1.80
N GLY A 46 -7.28 13.30 -1.45
CA GLY A 46 -7.04 14.12 -0.26
C GLY A 46 -6.95 13.36 1.08
N GLU A 47 -7.11 12.04 1.08
CA GLU A 47 -7.31 11.26 2.31
C GLU A 47 -6.16 10.29 2.59
N ILE A 48 -5.82 9.44 1.62
CA ILE A 48 -4.89 8.30 1.79
C ILE A 48 -3.61 8.56 1.00
N GLU A 49 -2.48 8.43 1.66
CA GLU A 49 -1.16 8.51 1.03
C GLU A 49 -0.85 7.21 0.28
N VAL A 50 -0.37 7.34 -0.96
CA VAL A 50 -0.08 6.22 -1.87
C VAL A 50 1.25 6.41 -2.58
N PRO A 51 1.98 5.33 -2.93
CA PRO A 51 3.22 5.44 -3.71
C PRO A 51 2.91 6.03 -5.10
N ALA A 52 3.67 7.05 -5.53
CA ALA A 52 3.37 7.85 -6.72
C ALA A 52 3.53 7.13 -8.07
N GLY A 53 4.24 5.99 -8.09
CA GLY A 53 4.61 5.27 -9.31
C GLY A 53 3.78 4.03 -9.60
N ALA A 54 2.57 3.88 -9.03
CA ALA A 54 1.72 2.74 -9.36
C ALA A 54 1.05 2.95 -10.72
N GLU A 55 0.84 1.88 -11.48
CA GLU A 55 0.11 1.92 -12.75
C GLU A 55 -1.38 2.19 -12.54
N ILE A 56 -1.98 1.60 -11.50
CA ILE A 56 -3.43 1.70 -11.21
C ILE A 56 -3.66 1.86 -9.70
N TYR A 57 -4.61 2.73 -9.35
CA TYR A 57 -5.11 2.87 -7.98
C TYR A 57 -6.60 2.49 -7.90
N LEU A 58 -6.95 1.59 -6.98
CA LEU A 58 -8.34 1.26 -6.66
C LEU A 58 -8.71 1.89 -5.31
N LYS A 59 -9.52 2.96 -5.32
CA LYS A 59 -10.03 3.59 -4.11
C LYS A 59 -11.34 2.93 -3.68
N GLY A 60 -11.48 2.63 -2.39
CA GLY A 60 -12.69 2.03 -1.84
C GLY A 60 -12.73 2.06 -0.31
N TYR A 61 -13.54 1.18 0.25
CA TYR A 61 -13.63 0.98 1.69
C TYR A 61 -13.94 -0.48 2.01
N VAL A 62 -13.50 -0.92 3.18
CA VAL A 62 -13.93 -2.18 3.81
C VAL A 62 -15.17 -1.90 4.65
N ASP A 63 -16.25 -2.63 4.40
CA ASP A 63 -17.45 -2.63 5.23
C ASP A 63 -17.30 -3.67 6.34
N ASP A 64 -17.16 -3.22 7.58
CA ASP A 64 -16.91 -4.08 8.74
C ASP A 64 -18.14 -4.95 9.12
N GLY A 65 -19.33 -4.60 8.61
CA GLY A 65 -20.57 -5.36 8.80
C GLY A 65 -20.85 -6.37 7.69
N MET A 66 -20.22 -6.21 6.52
CA MET A 66 -20.40 -7.10 5.38
C MET A 66 -19.43 -8.27 5.44
N ARG A 67 -19.95 -9.49 5.35
CA ARG A 67 -19.14 -10.70 5.24
C ARG A 67 -19.64 -11.56 4.10
N GLN A 68 -18.70 -12.12 3.35
CA GLN A 68 -18.96 -13.06 2.26
C GLN A 68 -17.94 -14.20 2.38
N GLN A 69 -18.29 -15.37 1.85
CA GLN A 69 -17.34 -16.47 1.75
C GLN A 69 -16.32 -16.14 0.66
N ASP A 70 -15.05 -16.05 1.03
CA ASP A 70 -13.93 -15.93 0.09
C ASP A 70 -13.27 -17.30 -0.08
N GLY A 71 -12.87 -17.61 -1.31
CA GLY A 71 -12.15 -18.83 -1.63
C GLY A 71 -12.82 -19.78 -2.65
N PRO A 72 -12.25 -20.98 -2.84
CA PRO A 72 -11.52 -21.78 -1.84
C PRO A 72 -10.06 -21.38 -1.55
N LEU A 73 -9.53 -20.42 -2.30
CA LEU A 73 -8.17 -19.88 -2.12
C LEU A 73 -8.10 -18.79 -1.04
#